data_AF-A0A3N1NV27-F1
#
_entry.id   AF-A0A3N1NV27-F1
#
_cell.length_a   1.000
_cell.length_b   1.000
_cell.length_c   1.000
_cell.angle_alpha   90.00
_cell.angle_beta   90.00
_cell.angle_gamma   90.00
#
_symmetry.space_group_name_H-M   'P 1'
#
loop_
_entity.id
_entity.type
_entity.pdbx_description
1 polymer ?
#
loop_
_entity_poly.entity_id
_entity_poly.type
_entity_poly.pdbx_seq_one_letter_code
_entity_poly.pdbx_strand_id
1 'polypeptide(L)'
;MIVNVGGFGHTGNTALLDFLIDTGHFAPLARDFGESSILRGKWCLNGMFKSLKQAQCDVPVSFYTDAFLGVIRDEHEPFGPPDINDFKRNARVLHLLGDGYRTLVKRLVDDFEQALTSRSGEAAFVSQTVAPFYRELEALVKSKTPTGEPGYMLTRNDPAGYAIALLDKIEFDFHLSIIRNPVDVAYEWCQFYHKTVDEPTIRKFANQFCKKIDRFTREFEALTPRSRERVALIAFEDIVSSVPVRASLCERLAIPVPSHAVRFDASKSVKNVGVGQVMDEDLKAFVSKVCGKKYEEFSRRYESLLISP
;
A
#
# COMPACT_ATOMS: atom_id res chain seq x y z
N MET A 1 6.74 7.17 -14.23
CA MET A 1 7.12 6.80 -12.87
C MET A 1 5.92 6.12 -12.20
N ILE A 2 6.16 4.98 -11.55
CA ILE A 2 5.20 4.23 -10.76
C ILE A 2 5.67 4.26 -9.29
N VAL A 3 4.88 4.90 -8.44
CA VAL A 3 5.14 4.95 -6.99
C VAL A 3 4.11 4.11 -6.27
N ASN A 4 4.59 3.21 -5.41
CA ASN A 4 3.76 2.41 -4.53
C ASN A 4 3.91 2.87 -3.07
N VAL A 5 2.80 3.23 -2.43
CA VAL A 5 2.74 3.63 -1.03
C VAL A 5 2.19 2.49 -0.18
N GLY A 6 2.84 2.27 0.96
CA GLY A 6 2.40 1.37 2.02
C GLY A 6 2.96 1.78 3.37
N GLY A 7 2.89 0.87 4.34
CA GLY A 7 3.49 1.07 5.67
C GLY A 7 2.50 1.09 6.83
N PHE A 8 3.04 1.25 8.04
CA PHE A 8 2.44 0.96 9.34
C PHE A 8 1.49 2.06 9.82
N GLY A 9 0.25 2.02 9.36
CA GLY A 9 -0.82 2.91 9.85
C GLY A 9 -1.71 3.42 8.72
N HIS A 10 -2.94 3.78 9.03
CA HIS A 10 -3.89 4.26 8.03
C HIS A 10 -3.69 5.74 7.73
N THR A 11 -3.59 6.61 8.74
CA THR A 11 -3.43 8.06 8.55
C THR A 11 -2.09 8.41 7.92
N GLY A 12 -1.02 7.69 8.28
CA GLY A 12 0.31 7.94 7.71
C GLY A 12 0.37 7.70 6.21
N ASN A 13 -0.19 6.58 5.76
CA ASN A 13 -0.29 6.26 4.33
C ASN A 13 -1.20 7.24 3.58
N THR A 14 -2.29 7.72 4.21
CA THR A 14 -3.15 8.76 3.61
C THR A 14 -2.39 10.07 3.47
N ALA A 15 -1.70 10.52 4.53
CA ALA A 15 -0.96 11.78 4.54
C ALA A 15 0.16 11.79 3.48
N LEU A 16 0.92 10.71 3.35
CA LEU A 16 1.94 10.58 2.31
C LEU A 16 1.32 10.62 0.91
N LEU A 17 0.21 9.92 0.70
CA LEU A 17 -0.50 9.94 -0.57
C LEU A 17 -0.95 11.37 -0.92
N ASP A 18 -1.64 12.04 0.01
CA ASP A 18 -2.13 13.40 -0.18
C ASP A 18 -0.97 14.37 -0.50
N PHE A 19 0.19 14.20 0.16
CA PHE A 19 1.37 15.02 -0.09
C PHE A 19 1.90 14.82 -1.51
N LEU A 20 2.02 13.57 -1.95
CA LEU A 20 2.49 13.26 -3.30
C LEU A 20 1.52 13.78 -4.36
N ILE A 21 0.21 13.70 -4.13
CA ILE A 21 -0.79 14.24 -5.07
C ILE A 21 -0.63 15.76 -5.23
N ASP A 22 -0.36 16.48 -4.14
CA ASP A 22 -0.21 17.94 -4.17
C ASP A 22 1.03 18.42 -4.92
N THR A 23 1.98 17.54 -5.22
CA THR A 23 3.10 17.88 -6.13
C THR A 23 2.62 18.17 -7.55
N GLY A 24 1.39 17.76 -7.92
CA GLY A 24 0.85 17.91 -9.29
C GLY A 24 1.45 16.93 -10.29
N HIS A 25 2.40 16.08 -9.87
CA HIS A 25 3.05 15.10 -10.74
C HIS A 25 2.50 13.68 -10.59
N PHE A 26 1.65 13.44 -9.60
CA PHE A 26 1.09 12.11 -9.35
C PHE A 26 -0.40 12.07 -9.60
N ALA A 27 -0.79 11.16 -10.48
CA ALA A 27 -2.17 10.75 -10.63
C ALA A 27 -2.42 9.53 -9.73
N PRO A 28 -3.26 9.66 -8.70
CA PRO A 28 -3.71 8.49 -7.96
C PRO A 28 -4.44 7.57 -8.90
N LEU A 29 -4.19 6.28 -8.76
CA LEU A 29 -5.09 5.28 -9.27
C LEU A 29 -6.40 5.35 -8.44
N ALA A 30 -7.32 6.23 -8.88
CA ALA A 30 -8.53 6.76 -8.22
C ALA A 30 -8.34 8.08 -7.43
N ARG A 31 -8.41 9.22 -8.15
CA ARG A 31 -8.14 10.60 -7.69
C ARG A 31 -8.86 11.04 -6.39
N ASP A 32 -10.12 10.65 -6.21
CA ASP A 32 -10.96 11.10 -5.08
C ASP A 32 -11.04 10.10 -3.91
N PHE A 33 -10.39 8.96 -4.05
CA PHE A 33 -10.52 7.87 -3.09
C PHE A 33 -9.22 7.15 -2.75
N GLY A 34 -8.11 7.62 -3.34
CA GLY A 34 -6.72 7.44 -2.90
C GLY A 34 -6.15 6.03 -2.85
N GLU A 35 -6.91 4.98 -3.17
CA GLU A 35 -6.42 3.62 -3.02
C GLU A 35 -6.96 2.68 -4.11
N SER A 36 -6.03 1.98 -4.77
CA SER A 36 -6.29 0.72 -5.45
C SER A 36 -6.04 -0.46 -4.52
N SER A 37 -6.55 -1.64 -4.85
CA SER A 37 -6.27 -2.89 -4.12
C SER A 37 -5.64 -3.97 -5.00
N ILE A 38 -4.99 -3.55 -6.08
CA ILE A 38 -4.40 -4.42 -7.12
C ILE A 38 -3.39 -5.41 -6.54
N LEU A 39 -2.54 -4.99 -5.58
CA LEU A 39 -1.60 -5.92 -4.94
C LEU A 39 -2.20 -6.60 -3.72
N ARG A 40 -2.80 -5.84 -2.81
CA ARG A 40 -3.19 -6.35 -1.49
C ARG A 40 -4.37 -7.29 -1.48
N GLY A 41 -5.30 -7.10 -2.43
CA GLY A 41 -6.57 -7.79 -2.43
C GLY A 41 -6.35 -9.29 -2.41
N LYS A 42 -7.09 -9.98 -1.53
CA LYS A 42 -7.06 -11.45 -1.43
C LYS A 42 -7.30 -12.10 -2.78
N TRP A 43 -8.13 -11.48 -3.61
CA TRP A 43 -8.54 -11.92 -4.94
C TRP A 43 -7.95 -11.04 -6.06
N CYS A 44 -6.84 -10.35 -5.79
CA CYS A 44 -6.05 -9.63 -6.80
C CYS A 44 -4.70 -10.33 -6.99
N LEU A 45 -3.62 -9.61 -7.32
CA LEU A 45 -2.33 -10.23 -7.67
C LEU A 45 -1.77 -11.12 -6.55
N ASN A 46 -1.92 -10.74 -5.28
CA ASN A 46 -1.51 -11.59 -4.14
C ASN A 46 -2.22 -12.95 -4.16
N GLY A 47 -3.52 -12.96 -4.44
CA GLY A 47 -4.30 -14.18 -4.59
C GLY A 47 -3.84 -15.02 -5.77
N MET A 48 -3.62 -14.38 -6.93
CA MET A 48 -3.16 -15.06 -8.14
C MET A 48 -1.81 -15.76 -7.87
N PHE A 49 -0.85 -15.06 -7.27
CA PHE A 49 0.45 -15.65 -6.96
C PHE A 49 0.36 -16.80 -5.94
N LYS A 50 -0.55 -16.72 -4.97
CA LYS A 50 -0.77 -17.85 -4.04
C LYS A 50 -1.32 -19.07 -4.76
N SER A 51 -2.31 -18.88 -5.64
CA SER A 51 -2.89 -19.97 -6.43
C SER A 51 -1.89 -20.59 -7.40
N LEU A 52 -1.04 -19.79 -8.05
CA LEU A 52 0.05 -20.32 -8.89
C LEU A 52 1.02 -21.19 -8.09
N LYS A 53 1.40 -20.76 -6.88
CA LYS A 53 2.30 -21.55 -6.01
C LYS A 53 1.68 -22.87 -5.55
N GLN A 54 0.37 -22.89 -5.34
CA GLN A 54 -0.36 -24.10 -4.95
C GLN A 54 -0.72 -24.98 -6.15
N ALA A 55 -0.54 -24.48 -7.38
CA ALA A 55 -1.04 -25.08 -8.62
C ALA A 55 -2.54 -25.43 -8.56
N GLN A 56 -3.29 -24.68 -7.76
CA GLN A 56 -4.71 -24.87 -7.53
C GLN A 56 -5.36 -23.53 -7.20
N CYS A 57 -6.61 -23.37 -7.64
CA CYS A 57 -7.45 -22.24 -7.26
C CYS A 57 -8.71 -22.77 -6.58
N ASP A 58 -8.88 -22.46 -5.30
CA ASP A 58 -10.06 -22.87 -4.52
C ASP A 58 -11.29 -22.00 -4.79
N VAL A 59 -11.17 -21.03 -5.69
CA VAL A 59 -12.26 -20.14 -6.13
C VAL A 59 -12.32 -20.08 -7.65
N PRO A 60 -13.49 -19.80 -8.25
CA PRO A 60 -13.59 -19.60 -9.69
C PRO A 60 -12.68 -18.46 -10.16
N VAL A 61 -11.98 -18.63 -11.29
CA VAL A 61 -11.09 -17.60 -11.86
C VAL A 61 -11.84 -16.27 -12.11
N SER A 62 -13.14 -16.33 -12.40
CA SER A 62 -14.01 -15.16 -12.55
C SER A 62 -14.04 -14.24 -11.33
N PHE A 63 -13.79 -14.76 -10.12
CA PHE A 63 -13.70 -13.94 -8.91
C PHE A 63 -12.56 -12.92 -8.98
N TYR A 64 -11.45 -13.25 -9.64
CA TYR A 64 -10.36 -12.31 -9.81
C TYR A 64 -10.75 -11.17 -10.74
N THR A 65 -11.46 -11.47 -11.83
CA THR A 65 -12.04 -10.45 -12.71
C THR A 65 -12.97 -9.53 -11.91
N ASP A 66 -13.89 -10.09 -11.14
CA ASP A 66 -14.81 -9.31 -10.32
C ASP A 66 -14.08 -8.45 -9.28
N ALA A 67 -13.06 -8.99 -8.64
CA ALA A 67 -12.26 -8.25 -7.66
C ALA A 67 -11.51 -7.07 -8.30
N PHE A 68 -10.87 -7.26 -9.45
CA PHE A 68 -10.20 -6.17 -10.17
C PHE A 68 -11.17 -5.14 -10.76
N LEU A 69 -12.37 -5.56 -11.14
CA LEU A 69 -13.40 -4.64 -11.66
C LEU A 69 -14.28 -4.04 -10.56
N GLY A 70 -14.14 -4.52 -9.32
CA GLY A 70 -14.94 -4.08 -8.19
C GLY A 70 -16.41 -4.51 -8.26
N VAL A 71 -16.72 -5.62 -8.93
CA VAL A 71 -18.07 -6.17 -9.06
C VAL A 71 -18.40 -7.01 -7.83
N ILE A 72 -19.37 -6.58 -7.04
CA ILE A 72 -19.83 -7.32 -5.85
C ILE A 72 -21.05 -8.16 -6.25
N ARG A 73 -21.03 -9.46 -5.92
CA ARG A 73 -22.11 -10.43 -6.15
C ARG A 73 -22.46 -11.09 -4.82
N ASP A 74 -23.63 -11.70 -4.73
CA ASP A 74 -24.10 -12.41 -3.53
C ASP A 74 -23.11 -13.51 -3.09
N GLU A 75 -22.47 -14.16 -4.06
CA GLU A 75 -21.42 -15.16 -3.86
C GLU A 75 -20.19 -14.60 -3.11
N HIS A 76 -20.04 -13.28 -3.03
CA HIS A 76 -18.94 -12.60 -2.33
C HIS A 76 -19.26 -12.31 -0.85
N GLU A 77 -20.53 -12.37 -0.45
CA GLU A 77 -20.98 -12.05 0.92
C GLU A 77 -20.31 -12.88 2.04
N PRO A 78 -20.00 -14.18 1.85
CA PRO A 78 -19.34 -14.97 2.89
C PRO A 78 -17.93 -14.47 3.28
N PHE A 79 -17.29 -13.61 2.46
CA PHE A 79 -15.87 -13.27 2.61
C PHE A 79 -15.57 -12.02 3.46
N GLY A 80 -16.61 -11.39 4.02
CA GLY A 80 -16.50 -10.38 5.07
C GLY A 80 -16.09 -8.95 4.62
N PRO A 81 -16.19 -7.95 5.52
CA PRO A 81 -16.06 -6.53 5.17
C PRO A 81 -14.73 -6.08 4.55
N PRO A 82 -13.54 -6.61 4.93
CA PRO A 82 -12.27 -6.19 4.36
C PRO A 82 -12.18 -6.41 2.85
N ASP A 83 -12.72 -7.54 2.37
CA ASP A 83 -12.70 -7.89 0.95
C ASP A 83 -13.65 -6.97 0.16
N ILE A 84 -14.84 -6.67 0.69
CA ILE A 84 -15.79 -5.72 0.06
C ILE A 84 -15.18 -4.32 -0.13
N ASN A 85 -14.37 -3.85 0.81
CA ASN A 85 -13.70 -2.54 0.68
C ASN A 85 -12.64 -2.54 -0.44
N ASP A 86 -11.96 -3.66 -0.68
CA ASP A 86 -11.03 -3.79 -1.79
C ASP A 86 -11.75 -3.79 -3.15
N PHE A 87 -12.95 -4.37 -3.25
CA PHE A 87 -13.79 -4.28 -4.44
C PHE A 87 -14.23 -2.84 -4.70
N LYS A 88 -14.74 -2.16 -3.66
CA LYS A 88 -15.12 -0.73 -3.76
C LYS A 88 -13.94 0.14 -4.22
N ARG A 89 -12.72 -0.16 -3.76
CA ARG A 89 -11.49 0.51 -4.23
C ARG A 89 -11.27 0.30 -5.72
N ASN A 90 -11.32 -0.94 -6.18
CA ASN A 90 -11.07 -1.29 -7.57
C ASN A 90 -12.18 -0.81 -8.54
N ALA A 91 -13.44 -0.76 -8.08
CA ALA A 91 -14.55 -0.16 -8.86
C ALA A 91 -14.28 1.30 -9.25
N ARG A 92 -13.56 2.03 -8.40
CA ARG A 92 -13.19 3.43 -8.66
C ARG A 92 -12.07 3.57 -9.67
N VAL A 93 -11.12 2.62 -9.67
CA VAL A 93 -10.11 2.52 -10.72
C VAL A 93 -10.79 2.27 -12.07
N LEU A 94 -11.74 1.33 -12.11
CA LEU A 94 -12.53 1.06 -13.30
C LEU A 94 -13.33 2.29 -13.76
N HIS A 95 -13.98 3.02 -12.85
CA HIS A 95 -14.72 4.24 -13.20
C HIS A 95 -13.80 5.28 -13.86
N LEU A 96 -12.58 5.46 -13.36
CA LEU A 96 -11.61 6.42 -13.89
C LEU A 96 -11.05 6.01 -15.26
N LEU A 97 -10.69 4.73 -15.41
CA LEU A 97 -9.93 4.26 -16.56
C LEU A 97 -10.81 3.65 -17.66
N GLY A 98 -12.05 3.27 -17.34
CA GLY A 98 -13.06 2.79 -18.27
C GLY A 98 -12.70 1.47 -18.95
N ASP A 99 -13.11 1.33 -20.21
CA ASP A 99 -12.97 0.08 -20.97
C ASP A 99 -11.52 -0.33 -21.20
N GLY A 100 -10.59 0.63 -21.29
CA GLY A 100 -9.17 0.33 -21.36
C GLY A 100 -8.71 -0.54 -20.19
N TYR A 101 -9.18 -0.24 -18.97
CA TYR A 101 -8.84 -1.04 -17.80
C TYR A 101 -9.54 -2.40 -17.80
N ARG A 102 -10.79 -2.49 -18.28
CA ARG A 102 -11.47 -3.78 -18.45
C ARG A 102 -10.68 -4.71 -19.37
N THR A 103 -10.18 -4.20 -20.49
CA THR A 103 -9.36 -4.98 -21.43
C THR A 103 -8.08 -5.48 -20.77
N LEU A 104 -7.38 -4.63 -20.02
CA LEU A 104 -6.17 -5.02 -19.29
C LEU A 104 -6.46 -6.11 -18.24
N VAL A 105 -7.52 -5.96 -17.46
CA VAL A 105 -7.93 -6.93 -16.45
C VAL A 105 -8.32 -8.26 -17.09
N LYS A 106 -9.08 -8.23 -18.20
CA LYS A 106 -9.47 -9.45 -18.90
C LYS A 106 -8.24 -10.25 -19.33
N ARG A 107 -7.28 -9.60 -20.00
CA ARG A 107 -6.04 -10.25 -20.46
C ARG A 107 -5.21 -10.79 -19.28
N LEU A 108 -5.07 -10.01 -18.21
CA LEU A 108 -4.40 -10.46 -16.98
C LEU A 108 -5.01 -11.75 -16.42
N VAL A 109 -6.34 -11.84 -16.38
CA VAL A 109 -7.04 -13.01 -15.83
C VAL A 109 -7.01 -14.20 -16.79
N ASP A 110 -7.19 -13.99 -18.10
CA ASP A 110 -7.07 -15.03 -19.12
C ASP A 110 -5.67 -15.67 -19.07
N ASP A 111 -4.62 -14.85 -19.01
CA ASP A 111 -3.23 -15.31 -18.90
C ASP A 111 -2.96 -16.03 -17.57
N PHE A 112 -3.62 -15.62 -16.48
CA PHE A 112 -3.52 -16.29 -15.19
C PHE A 112 -4.16 -17.70 -15.25
N GLU A 113 -5.33 -17.82 -15.88
CA GLU A 113 -5.98 -19.12 -16.11
C GLU A 113 -5.08 -20.04 -16.96
N GLN A 114 -4.47 -19.50 -18.00
CA GLN A 114 -3.50 -20.22 -18.80
C GLN A 114 -2.26 -20.61 -17.98
N ALA A 115 -1.76 -19.74 -17.11
CA ALA A 115 -0.61 -20.04 -16.26
C ALA A 115 -0.90 -21.16 -15.24
N LEU A 116 -2.13 -21.24 -14.71
CA LEU A 116 -2.57 -22.33 -13.83
C LEU A 116 -2.57 -23.68 -14.56
N THR A 117 -2.92 -23.71 -15.85
CA THR A 117 -3.05 -24.95 -16.63
C THR A 117 -1.74 -25.38 -17.30
N SER A 118 -0.94 -24.43 -17.81
CA SER A 118 0.23 -24.70 -18.66
C SER A 118 1.51 -25.04 -17.89
N ARG A 119 1.54 -24.93 -16.56
CA ARG A 119 2.75 -25.05 -15.72
C ARG A 119 3.90 -24.13 -16.13
N SER A 120 3.65 -23.07 -16.91
CA SER A 120 4.65 -22.06 -17.30
C SER A 120 5.28 -21.37 -16.09
N GLY A 121 4.63 -21.44 -14.93
CA GLY A 121 5.17 -21.06 -13.64
C GLY A 121 5.08 -19.56 -13.35
N GLU A 122 5.33 -19.20 -12.10
CA GLU A 122 5.19 -17.82 -11.60
C GLU A 122 6.08 -16.83 -12.38
N ALA A 123 7.31 -17.21 -12.73
CA ALA A 123 8.26 -16.33 -13.42
C ALA A 123 7.79 -15.94 -14.83
N ALA A 124 7.19 -16.86 -15.58
CA ALA A 124 6.63 -16.57 -16.90
C ALA A 124 5.43 -15.62 -16.76
N PHE A 125 4.52 -15.89 -15.82
CA PHE A 125 3.37 -15.03 -15.56
C PHE A 125 3.79 -13.60 -15.15
N VAL A 126 4.82 -13.46 -14.31
CA VAL A 126 5.35 -12.13 -13.93
C VAL A 126 5.87 -11.38 -15.15
N SER A 127 6.77 -12.00 -15.92
CA SER A 127 7.48 -11.32 -17.02
C SER A 127 6.61 -11.05 -18.25
N GLN A 128 5.69 -11.97 -18.57
CA GLN A 128 4.88 -11.91 -19.79
C GLN A 128 3.51 -11.27 -19.58
N THR A 129 3.00 -11.23 -18.34
CA THR A 129 1.65 -10.72 -18.07
C THR A 129 1.67 -9.57 -17.07
N VAL A 130 2.23 -9.75 -15.87
CA VAL A 130 2.14 -8.74 -14.80
C VAL A 130 2.94 -7.49 -15.14
N ALA A 131 4.17 -7.63 -15.65
CA ALA A 131 4.99 -6.49 -16.04
C ALA A 131 4.38 -5.70 -17.21
N PRO A 132 3.91 -6.32 -18.32
CA PRO A 132 3.12 -5.62 -19.34
C PRO A 132 1.85 -4.95 -18.79
N PHE A 133 1.08 -5.64 -17.93
CA PHE A 133 -0.11 -5.07 -17.29
C PHE A 133 0.19 -3.75 -16.56
N TYR A 134 1.26 -3.69 -15.76
CA TYR A 134 1.64 -2.46 -15.04
C TYR A 134 2.05 -1.32 -15.98
N ARG A 135 2.82 -1.62 -17.03
CA ARG A 135 3.26 -0.61 -18.02
C ARG A 135 2.09 -0.04 -18.80
N GLU A 136 1.17 -0.89 -19.24
CA GLU A 136 -0.04 -0.45 -19.95
C GLU A 136 -1.01 0.27 -19.01
N LEU A 137 -1.09 -0.14 -17.75
CA LEU A 137 -1.87 0.57 -16.73
C LEU A 137 -1.32 1.98 -16.49
N GLU A 138 0.00 2.14 -16.38
CA GLU A 138 0.65 3.45 -16.26
C GLU A 138 0.35 4.33 -17.48
N ALA A 139 0.43 3.78 -18.70
CA ALA A 139 0.09 4.49 -19.93
C ALA A 139 -1.39 4.92 -19.95
N LEU A 140 -2.29 4.07 -19.47
CA LEU A 140 -3.71 4.38 -19.38
C LEU A 140 -3.97 5.50 -18.37
N VAL A 141 -3.32 5.47 -17.20
CA VAL A 141 -3.38 6.56 -16.20
C VAL A 141 -2.90 7.87 -16.82
N LYS A 142 -1.76 7.88 -17.52
CA LYS A 142 -1.24 9.06 -18.23
C LYS A 142 -2.20 9.61 -19.28
N SER A 143 -2.93 8.74 -19.97
CA SER A 143 -3.91 9.18 -20.98
C SER A 143 -5.13 9.88 -20.37
N LYS A 144 -5.39 9.66 -19.07
CA LYS A 144 -6.52 10.26 -18.35
C LYS A 144 -6.13 11.51 -17.55
N THR A 145 -4.84 11.79 -17.42
CA THR A 145 -4.36 13.05 -16.82
C THR A 145 -4.41 14.19 -17.83
N PRO A 146 -4.90 15.39 -17.45
CA PRO A 146 -4.88 16.57 -18.32
C PRO A 146 -3.49 16.85 -18.89
N THR A 147 -3.44 17.30 -20.15
CA THR A 147 -2.20 17.61 -20.86
C THR A 147 -1.42 18.73 -20.16
N GLY A 148 -0.19 18.45 -19.72
CA GLY A 148 0.75 19.44 -19.16
C GLY A 148 1.45 19.02 -17.87
N GLU A 149 0.88 18.06 -17.13
CA GLU A 149 1.47 17.50 -15.91
C GLU A 149 2.04 16.11 -16.20
N PRO A 150 3.26 15.75 -15.73
CA PRO A 150 3.74 14.38 -15.78
C PRO A 150 2.74 13.47 -15.07
N GLY A 151 2.04 12.60 -15.81
CA GLY A 151 1.11 11.65 -15.21
C GLY A 151 1.84 10.46 -14.59
N TYR A 152 2.39 10.59 -13.39
CA TYR A 152 2.97 9.43 -12.70
C TYR A 152 1.88 8.60 -12.03
N MET A 153 1.99 7.27 -12.10
CA MET A 153 1.02 6.38 -11.45
C MET A 153 1.36 6.27 -9.97
N LEU A 154 0.43 6.70 -9.12
CA LEU A 154 0.52 6.54 -7.67
C LEU A 154 -0.48 5.49 -7.20
N THR A 155 0.02 4.48 -6.50
CA THR A 155 -0.79 3.40 -5.95
C THR A 155 -0.60 3.30 -4.44
N ARG A 156 -1.67 3.05 -3.69
CA ARG A 156 -1.61 2.73 -2.25
C ARG A 156 -1.92 1.24 -2.06
N ASN A 157 -0.99 0.39 -2.49
CA ASN A 157 -1.25 -1.03 -2.67
C ASN A 157 -0.71 -1.94 -1.57
N ASP A 158 0.05 -1.44 -0.58
CA ASP A 158 0.50 -2.26 0.55
C ASP A 158 -0.12 -1.81 1.89
N PRO A 159 -1.11 -2.54 2.43
CA PRO A 159 -1.71 -2.21 3.70
C PRO A 159 -0.80 -2.69 4.82
N ALA A 160 -0.20 -1.75 5.55
CA ALA A 160 0.51 -2.06 6.77
C ALA A 160 1.73 -2.99 6.62
N GLY A 161 2.51 -2.82 5.54
CA GLY A 161 3.80 -3.47 5.37
C GLY A 161 3.69 -4.98 5.13
N TYR A 162 2.58 -5.43 4.53
CA TYR A 162 2.19 -6.85 4.49
C TYR A 162 2.44 -7.50 3.12
N ALA A 163 2.66 -6.71 2.08
CA ALA A 163 2.80 -7.15 0.70
C ALA A 163 4.17 -6.82 0.10
N ILE A 164 5.20 -6.62 0.93
CA ILE A 164 6.55 -6.26 0.49
C ILE A 164 7.13 -7.31 -0.45
N ALA A 165 6.92 -8.59 -0.17
CA ALA A 165 7.39 -9.68 -1.04
C ALA A 165 6.80 -9.67 -2.46
N LEU A 166 5.76 -8.86 -2.74
CA LEU A 166 5.20 -8.72 -4.07
C LEU A 166 5.93 -7.68 -4.93
N LEU A 167 6.83 -6.88 -4.35
CA LEU A 167 7.57 -5.84 -5.08
C LEU A 167 8.47 -6.44 -6.18
N ASP A 168 9.07 -7.60 -5.97
CA ASP A 168 9.85 -8.32 -7.00
C ASP A 168 8.99 -8.84 -8.17
N LYS A 169 7.67 -8.76 -8.06
CA LYS A 169 6.72 -9.32 -9.03
C LYS A 169 6.02 -8.27 -9.87
N ILE A 170 6.32 -6.99 -9.65
CA ILE A 170 5.66 -5.88 -10.33
C ILE A 170 6.68 -4.86 -10.82
N GLU A 171 6.26 -4.05 -11.78
CA GLU A 171 7.03 -2.87 -12.18
C GLU A 171 6.73 -1.71 -11.22
N PHE A 172 7.79 -1.15 -10.64
CA PHE A 172 7.73 0.05 -9.81
C PHE A 172 9.07 0.79 -9.83
N ASP A 173 9.02 2.11 -9.69
CA ASP A 173 10.22 2.96 -9.58
C ASP A 173 10.58 3.20 -8.12
N PHE A 174 9.58 3.47 -7.28
CA PHE A 174 9.76 3.66 -5.84
C PHE A 174 8.67 2.97 -5.03
N HIS A 175 9.06 2.38 -3.92
CA HIS A 175 8.15 1.99 -2.85
C HIS A 175 8.44 2.82 -1.60
N LEU A 176 7.42 3.50 -1.11
CA LEU A 176 7.50 4.33 0.08
C LEU A 176 6.70 3.66 1.19
N SER A 177 7.37 3.29 2.27
CA SER A 177 6.75 2.69 3.44
C SER A 177 6.76 3.65 4.62
N ILE A 178 5.58 4.04 5.10
CA ILE A 178 5.46 4.89 6.29
C ILE A 178 5.70 4.05 7.55
N ILE A 179 6.51 4.56 8.47
CA ILE A 179 6.69 4.05 9.83
C ILE A 179 6.10 5.06 10.82
N ARG A 180 5.64 4.59 11.98
CA ARG A 180 4.97 5.44 12.97
C ARG A 180 5.15 4.87 14.36
N ASN A 181 5.04 5.73 15.38
CA ASN A 181 5.04 5.33 16.77
C ASN A 181 4.02 4.18 17.04
N PRO A 182 4.44 3.05 17.66
CA PRO A 182 3.56 1.91 17.90
C PRO A 182 2.34 2.22 18.79
N VAL A 183 2.47 3.17 19.72
CA VAL A 183 1.37 3.61 20.60
C VAL A 183 0.26 4.26 19.77
N ASP A 184 0.64 5.15 18.84
CA ASP A 184 -0.29 5.80 17.94
C ASP A 184 -0.96 4.80 16.99
N VAL A 185 -0.19 3.84 16.45
CA VAL A 185 -0.71 2.81 15.54
C VAL A 185 -1.72 1.90 16.24
N ALA A 186 -1.45 1.47 17.47
CA ALA A 186 -2.36 0.62 18.22
C ALA A 186 -3.70 1.34 18.50
N TYR A 187 -3.62 2.61 18.93
CA TYR A 187 -4.82 3.43 19.16
C TYR A 187 -5.58 3.70 17.86
N GLU A 188 -4.88 4.06 16.78
CA GLU A 188 -5.47 4.30 15.48
C GLU A 188 -6.22 3.06 14.97
N TRP A 189 -5.68 1.85 15.14
CA TRP A 189 -6.39 0.64 14.75
C TRP A 189 -7.66 0.40 15.56
N CYS A 190 -7.70 0.79 16.84
CA CYS A 190 -8.95 0.80 17.59
C CYS A 190 -9.99 1.72 16.94
N GLN A 191 -9.59 2.96 16.63
CA GLN A 191 -10.48 3.94 15.99
C GLN A 191 -10.96 3.46 14.61
N PHE A 192 -10.04 3.02 13.77
CA PHE A 192 -10.31 2.60 12.40
C PHE A 192 -11.21 1.35 12.33
N TYR A 193 -11.01 0.39 13.22
CA TYR A 193 -11.83 -0.83 13.28
C TYR A 193 -13.03 -0.74 14.23
N HIS A 194 -13.33 0.47 14.74
CA HIS A 194 -14.41 0.73 15.69
C HIS A 194 -14.39 -0.24 16.88
N LYS A 195 -13.22 -0.41 17.50
CA LYS A 195 -13.00 -1.26 18.66
C LYS A 195 -12.80 -0.41 19.92
N THR A 196 -13.24 -0.97 21.05
CA THR A 196 -12.98 -0.39 22.37
C THR A 196 -11.48 -0.34 22.65
N VAL A 197 -11.05 0.71 23.34
CA VAL A 197 -9.67 0.87 23.79
C VAL A 197 -9.55 0.19 25.16
N ASP A 198 -9.29 -1.11 25.15
CA ASP A 198 -9.08 -1.95 26.33
C ASP A 198 -7.82 -2.82 26.20
N GLU A 199 -7.34 -3.40 27.31
CA GLU A 199 -6.11 -4.19 27.31
C GLU A 199 -6.15 -5.38 26.32
N PRO A 200 -7.21 -6.19 26.22
CA PRO A 200 -7.26 -7.28 25.23
C PRO A 200 -7.12 -6.78 23.78
N THR A 201 -7.78 -5.67 23.44
CA THR A 201 -7.73 -5.09 22.09
C THR A 201 -6.37 -4.49 21.80
N ILE A 202 -5.82 -3.69 22.72
CA ILE A 202 -4.49 -3.10 22.59
C ILE A 202 -3.41 -4.17 22.50
N ARG A 203 -3.51 -5.24 23.30
CA ARG A 203 -2.64 -6.42 23.21
C ARG A 203 -2.69 -7.06 21.84
N LYS A 204 -3.87 -7.24 21.26
CA LYS A 204 -4.02 -7.77 19.91
C LYS A 204 -3.32 -6.88 18.89
N PHE A 205 -3.55 -5.57 18.93
CA PHE A 205 -2.97 -4.63 17.96
C PHE A 205 -1.46 -4.42 18.13
N ALA A 206 -0.95 -4.34 19.35
CA ALA A 206 0.50 -4.32 19.62
C ALA A 206 1.19 -5.56 19.05
N ASN A 207 0.63 -6.76 19.28
CA ASN A 207 1.16 -7.99 18.71
C ASN A 207 1.05 -8.02 17.17
N GLN A 208 -0.04 -7.49 16.61
CA GLN A 208 -0.19 -7.36 15.16
C GLN A 208 0.86 -6.42 14.56
N PHE A 209 1.20 -5.33 15.24
CA PHE A 209 2.26 -4.41 14.84
C PHE A 209 3.62 -5.13 14.83
N CYS A 210 3.97 -5.83 15.91
CA CYS A 210 5.20 -6.62 15.98
C CYS A 210 5.30 -7.65 14.85
N LYS A 211 4.21 -8.39 14.58
CA LYS A 211 4.15 -9.36 13.48
C LYS A 211 4.35 -8.70 12.11
N LYS A 212 3.87 -7.47 11.91
CA LYS A 212 4.08 -6.72 10.68
C LYS A 212 5.53 -6.28 10.54
N ILE A 213 6.19 -5.83 11.61
CA ILE A 213 7.63 -5.52 11.58
C ILE A 213 8.45 -6.76 11.21
N ASP A 214 8.19 -7.90 11.86
CA ASP A 214 8.91 -9.15 11.58
C ASP A 214 8.70 -9.62 10.15
N ARG A 215 7.46 -9.50 9.68
CA ARG A 215 7.10 -9.83 8.30
C ARG A 215 7.80 -8.91 7.30
N PHE A 216 7.71 -7.59 7.48
CA PHE A 216 8.40 -6.62 6.64
C PHE A 216 9.89 -6.94 6.58
N THR A 217 10.53 -7.10 7.74
CA THR A 217 11.97 -7.40 7.87
C THR A 217 12.35 -8.62 7.02
N ARG A 218 11.66 -9.75 7.23
CA ARG A 218 11.89 -10.99 6.49
C ARG A 218 11.63 -10.83 4.98
N GLU A 219 10.53 -10.19 4.60
CA GLU A 219 10.16 -10.03 3.19
C GLU A 219 11.08 -9.06 2.45
N PHE A 220 11.45 -7.96 3.09
CA PHE A 220 12.40 -6.98 2.56
C PHE A 220 13.78 -7.60 2.33
N GLU A 221 14.28 -8.39 3.29
CA GLU A 221 15.57 -9.09 3.14
C GLU A 221 15.56 -10.12 2.00
N ALA A 222 14.40 -10.72 1.72
CA ALA A 222 14.23 -11.67 0.63
C ALA A 222 14.12 -11.00 -0.75
N LEU A 223 13.96 -9.67 -0.82
CA LEU A 223 13.87 -8.95 -2.08
C LEU A 223 15.20 -8.98 -2.84
N THR A 224 15.11 -8.99 -4.17
CA THR A 224 16.28 -8.78 -5.03
C THR A 224 16.97 -7.45 -4.70
N PRO A 225 18.31 -7.33 -4.89
CA PRO A 225 19.03 -6.07 -4.64
C PRO A 225 18.39 -4.87 -5.36
N ARG A 226 18.01 -5.06 -6.63
CA ARG A 226 17.34 -4.04 -7.45
C ARG A 226 16.04 -3.53 -6.81
N SER A 227 15.20 -4.41 -6.29
CA SER A 227 13.94 -3.99 -5.64
C SER A 227 14.20 -3.33 -4.29
N ARG A 228 15.17 -3.81 -3.51
CA ARG A 228 15.53 -3.22 -2.21
C ARG A 228 15.99 -1.77 -2.33
N GLU A 229 16.82 -1.46 -3.33
CA GLU A 229 17.33 -0.11 -3.59
C GLU A 229 16.23 0.93 -3.90
N ARG A 230 15.05 0.46 -4.31
CA ARG A 230 13.89 1.28 -4.65
C ARG A 230 12.92 1.48 -3.49
N VAL A 231 13.17 0.85 -2.34
CA VAL A 231 12.37 1.01 -1.13
C VAL A 231 12.96 2.14 -0.29
N ALA A 232 12.10 3.02 0.21
CA ALA A 232 12.45 4.01 1.22
C ALA A 232 11.44 3.98 2.38
N LEU A 233 11.92 4.31 3.57
CA LEU A 233 11.11 4.48 4.77
C LEU A 233 10.90 5.96 5.05
N ILE A 234 9.74 6.31 5.58
CA ILE A 234 9.42 7.68 5.99
C ILE A 234 8.72 7.63 7.33
N ALA A 235 9.18 8.36 8.34
CA ALA A 235 8.42 8.48 9.58
C ALA A 235 7.23 9.42 9.40
N PHE A 236 6.05 9.01 9.87
CA PHE A 236 4.83 9.82 9.80
C PHE A 236 5.00 11.16 10.53
N GLU A 237 5.64 11.13 11.68
CA GLU A 237 5.89 12.30 12.50
C GLU A 237 6.77 13.31 11.76
N ASP A 238 7.75 12.84 10.99
CA ASP A 238 8.68 13.67 10.23
C ASP A 238 8.03 14.25 8.97
N ILE A 239 7.26 13.47 8.21
CA ILE A 239 6.55 14.03 7.04
C ILE A 239 5.56 15.12 7.44
N VAL A 240 4.98 15.05 8.65
CA VAL A 240 4.10 16.09 9.18
C VAL A 240 4.88 17.30 9.68
N SER A 241 5.92 17.09 10.50
CA SER A 241 6.58 18.19 11.23
C SER A 241 7.73 18.85 10.48
N SER A 242 8.38 18.16 9.53
CA SER A 242 9.66 18.60 8.95
C SER A 242 9.55 18.99 7.48
N VAL A 243 9.73 20.29 7.19
CA VAL A 243 9.87 20.78 5.81
C VAL A 243 11.08 20.15 5.10
N PRO A 244 12.27 20.04 5.72
CA PRO A 244 13.42 19.37 5.11
C PRO A 244 13.12 17.94 4.67
N VAL A 245 12.43 17.13 5.49
CA VAL A 245 12.10 15.74 5.12
C VAL A 245 11.19 15.67 3.90
N ARG A 246 10.22 16.60 3.78
CA ARG A 246 9.39 16.71 2.57
C ARG A 246 10.20 17.11 1.35
N ALA A 247 11.19 17.98 1.51
CA ALA A 247 12.11 18.36 0.43
C ALA A 247 12.99 17.17 0.00
N SER A 248 13.59 16.44 0.94
CA SER A 248 14.39 15.23 0.68
C SER A 248 13.57 14.13 -0.01
N LEU A 249 12.29 13.99 0.36
CA LEU A 249 11.37 13.09 -0.34
C LEU A 249 11.16 13.50 -1.80
N CYS A 250 10.91 14.78 -2.07
CA CYS A 250 10.77 15.30 -3.42
C CYS A 250 12.06 15.13 -4.24
N GLU A 251 13.22 15.42 -3.65
CA GLU A 251 14.53 15.19 -4.28
C GLU A 251 14.75 13.72 -4.62
N ARG A 252 14.44 12.81 -3.68
CA ARG A 252 14.57 11.36 -3.88
C ARG A 252 13.73 10.87 -5.05
N LEU A 253 12.55 11.44 -5.26
CA LEU A 253 11.63 11.12 -6.36
C LEU A 253 11.91 11.91 -7.64
N ALA A 254 12.88 12.83 -7.63
CA ALA A 254 13.16 13.77 -8.72
C ALA A 254 11.92 14.56 -9.17
N ILE A 255 11.15 15.06 -8.20
CA ILE A 255 9.96 15.90 -8.40
C ILE A 255 10.13 17.24 -7.65
N PRO A 256 9.46 18.32 -8.07
CA PRO A 256 9.47 19.56 -7.31
C PRO A 256 8.73 19.41 -5.98
N VAL A 257 9.12 20.24 -5.03
CA VAL A 257 8.36 20.46 -3.79
C VAL A 257 7.03 21.14 -4.14
N PRO A 258 5.88 20.70 -3.59
CA PRO A 258 4.59 21.34 -3.86
C PRO A 258 4.64 22.84 -3.55
N SER A 259 4.27 23.68 -4.52
CA SER A 259 4.14 25.13 -4.31
C SER A 259 2.87 25.50 -3.52
N HIS A 260 1.85 24.64 -3.59
CA HIS A 260 0.57 24.81 -2.89
C HIS A 260 0.10 23.46 -2.33
N ALA A 261 -0.27 23.45 -1.05
CA ALA A 261 -0.87 22.31 -0.37
C ALA A 261 -2.39 22.40 -0.48
N VAL A 262 -3.00 21.49 -1.25
CA VAL A 262 -4.47 21.43 -1.44
C VAL A 262 -5.07 20.29 -0.61
N ARG A 263 -4.42 19.12 -0.59
CA ARG A 263 -4.85 17.92 0.12
C ARG A 263 -4.06 17.69 1.39
N PHE A 264 -2.73 17.71 1.32
CA PHE A 264 -1.88 17.49 2.48
C PHE A 264 -1.75 18.76 3.31
N ASP A 265 -2.41 18.74 4.46
CA ASP A 265 -2.37 19.85 5.40
C ASP A 265 -1.60 19.42 6.66
N ALA A 266 -0.34 19.85 6.77
CA ALA A 266 0.50 19.57 7.93
C ALA A 266 -0.13 20.09 9.24
N SER A 267 -0.82 21.25 9.20
CA SER A 267 -1.45 21.86 10.37
C SER A 267 -2.66 21.08 10.89
N LYS A 268 -3.33 20.33 10.02
CA LYS A 268 -4.37 19.36 10.42
C LYS A 268 -3.76 18.02 10.80
N SER A 269 -2.76 17.56 10.05
CA SER A 269 -2.14 16.25 10.22
C SER A 269 -1.38 16.12 11.54
N VAL A 270 -0.85 17.22 12.09
CA VAL A 270 -0.17 17.24 13.40
C VAL A 270 -1.08 16.77 14.53
N LYS A 271 -2.41 16.91 14.41
CA LYS A 271 -3.38 16.40 15.39
C LYS A 271 -3.41 14.87 15.47
N ASN A 272 -2.86 14.19 14.47
CA ASN A 272 -2.72 12.74 14.47
C ASN A 272 -1.36 12.29 15.02
N VAL A 273 -0.40 13.19 15.26
CA VAL A 273 0.87 12.85 15.92
C VAL A 273 0.63 12.78 17.43
N GLY A 274 1.03 11.68 18.07
CA GLY A 274 0.76 11.45 19.49
C GLY A 274 -0.71 11.16 19.79
N VAL A 275 -1.50 10.73 18.80
CA VAL A 275 -2.93 10.45 19.00
C VAL A 275 -3.16 9.34 20.03
N GLY A 276 -2.21 8.42 20.19
CA GLY A 276 -2.27 7.35 21.18
C GLY A 276 -2.03 7.83 22.61
N GLN A 277 -1.64 9.09 22.82
CA GLN A 277 -1.40 9.64 24.17
C GLN A 277 -2.67 9.77 25.01
N VAL A 278 -3.85 9.74 24.37
CA VAL A 278 -5.15 9.76 25.05
C VAL A 278 -5.51 8.42 25.72
N MET A 279 -4.74 7.35 25.46
CA MET A 279 -4.90 6.07 26.16
C MET A 279 -4.43 6.17 27.61
N ASP A 280 -5.01 5.34 28.47
CA ASP A 280 -4.56 5.16 29.87
C ASP A 280 -3.06 4.82 29.92
N GLU A 281 -2.36 5.30 30.96
CA GLU A 281 -0.91 5.11 31.13
C GLU A 281 -0.49 3.63 31.11
N ASP A 282 -1.29 2.75 31.73
CA ASP A 282 -1.01 1.32 31.77
C ASP A 282 -1.04 0.69 30.36
N LEU A 283 -1.96 1.14 29.49
CA LEU A 283 -2.05 0.67 28.12
C LEU A 283 -0.88 1.20 27.27
N LYS A 284 -0.48 2.47 27.47
CA LYS A 284 0.69 3.04 26.80
C LYS A 284 1.97 2.31 27.20
N ALA A 285 2.17 2.10 28.50
CA ALA A 285 3.29 1.35 29.04
C ALA A 285 3.31 -0.09 28.51
N PHE A 286 2.15 -0.73 28.39
CA PHE A 286 2.03 -2.05 27.78
C PHE A 286 2.50 -2.07 26.32
N VAL A 287 2.03 -1.14 25.47
CA VAL A 287 2.45 -1.07 24.07
C VAL A 287 3.95 -0.81 23.97
N SER A 288 4.49 0.13 24.73
CA SER A 288 5.93 0.42 24.78
C SER A 288 6.75 -0.81 25.18
N LYS A 289 6.28 -1.58 26.16
CA LYS A 289 6.93 -2.83 26.59
C LYS A 289 6.93 -3.90 25.49
N VAL A 290 5.82 -4.06 24.77
CA VAL A 290 5.68 -5.12 23.74
C VAL A 290 6.34 -4.74 22.43
N CYS A 291 6.22 -3.49 22.01
CA CYS A 291 6.63 -3.02 20.68
C CYS A 291 7.92 -2.21 20.69
N GLY A 292 8.25 -1.51 21.78
CA GLY A 292 9.30 -0.48 21.83
C GLY A 292 10.66 -0.98 21.35
N LYS A 293 11.20 -2.01 22.01
CA LYS A 293 12.49 -2.61 21.62
C LYS A 293 12.52 -3.04 20.15
N LYS A 294 11.45 -3.67 19.66
CA LYS A 294 11.36 -4.14 18.27
C LYS A 294 11.30 -2.98 17.28
N TYR A 295 10.57 -1.93 17.62
CA TYR A 295 10.48 -0.72 16.81
C TYR A 295 11.82 0.03 16.75
N GLU A 296 12.52 0.15 17.87
CA GLU A 296 13.87 0.74 17.94
C GLU A 296 14.89 -0.08 17.12
N GLU A 297 14.88 -1.40 17.28
CA GLU A 297 15.74 -2.31 16.50
C GLU A 297 15.46 -2.20 15.00
N PHE A 298 14.19 -2.16 14.60
CA PHE A 298 13.77 -1.96 13.22
C PHE A 298 14.25 -0.61 12.67
N SER A 299 14.01 0.47 13.41
CA SER A 299 14.36 1.84 12.99
C SER A 299 15.87 2.00 12.80
N ARG A 300 16.66 1.50 13.76
CA ARG A 300 18.12 1.50 13.67
C ARG A 300 18.63 0.63 12.51
N ARG A 301 18.03 -0.55 12.30
CA ARG A 301 18.46 -1.47 11.25
C ARG A 301 18.26 -0.90 9.85
N TYR A 302 17.20 -0.13 9.67
CA TYR A 302 16.81 0.44 8.38
C TYR A 302 16.98 1.96 8.32
N GLU A 303 17.85 2.52 9.16
CA GLU A 303 18.16 3.94 9.22
C GLU A 303 18.64 4.47 7.85
N SER A 304 19.42 3.68 7.11
CA SER A 304 19.87 4.04 5.76
C SER A 304 18.77 4.08 4.70
N LEU A 305 17.59 3.51 5.00
CA LEU A 305 16.41 3.60 4.13
C LEU A 305 15.53 4.81 4.50
N LEU A 306 15.75 5.42 5.67
CA LEU A 306 14.92 6.49 6.17
C LEU A 306 15.20 7.78 5.39
N ILE A 307 14.15 8.41 4.89
CA ILE A 307 14.23 9.75 4.32
C ILE A 307 14.32 10.74 5.49
N SER A 308 15.51 11.31 5.65
CA SER A 308 15.85 12.30 6.66
C SER A 308 16.33 13.62 6.01
N PRO A 309 16.44 14.73 6.77
CA PRO A 309 16.94 16.01 6.27
C PRO A 309 18.31 15.94 5.59
#